data_AF-A0A444LH19-F1
#
_entry.id   AF-A0A444LH19-F1
#
_cell.length_a   1.000
_cell.length_b   1.000
_cell.length_c   1.000
_cell.angle_alpha   90.00
_cell.angle_beta   90.00
_cell.angle_gamma   90.00
#
_symmetry.space_group_name_H-M   'P 1'
#
loop_
_entity.id
_entity.type
_entity.pdbx_description
1 polymer ?
#
loop_
_entity_poly.entity_id
_entity_poly.type
_entity_poly.pdbx_seq_one_letter_code
_entity_poly.pdbx_strand_id
1 'polypeptide(L)'
;MTDPTNGIFDFQQMNVIRDAHRDWCAEQSIDVDSPVGRDAATLMFEAYKAGKTTQAELIEACEAYAEQRRANVRLGSPSIDSRS
;
A
#
# COMPACT_ATOMS: atom_id res chain seq x y z
N MET A 1 -19.42 5.78 -23.72
CA MET A 1 -20.02 7.05 -23.23
C MET A 1 -20.80 6.70 -21.98
N THR A 2 -20.48 7.09 -20.76
CA THR A 2 -19.56 8.07 -20.16
C THR A 2 -19.29 7.60 -18.72
N ASP A 3 -18.03 7.63 -18.27
CA ASP A 3 -17.68 7.51 -16.84
C ASP A 3 -18.17 8.76 -16.09
N PRO A 4 -18.87 8.60 -14.95
CA PRO A 4 -18.37 9.19 -13.71
C PRO A 4 -18.75 8.33 -12.49
N THR A 5 -17.94 7.33 -12.17
CA THR A 5 -17.78 6.91 -10.76
C THR A 5 -16.33 6.93 -10.36
N ASN A 6 -15.63 7.98 -10.81
CA ASN A 6 -14.25 8.26 -10.48
C ASN A 6 -14.05 8.75 -9.01
N GLY A 7 -14.90 8.35 -8.05
CA GLY A 7 -14.82 8.90 -6.70
C GLY A 7 -15.72 8.37 -5.59
N ILE A 8 -16.64 7.43 -5.84
CA ILE A 8 -17.50 6.89 -4.77
C ILE A 8 -17.36 5.38 -4.75
N PHE A 9 -16.62 4.87 -3.77
CA PHE A 9 -16.57 3.44 -3.48
C PHE A 9 -17.90 3.02 -2.84
N ASP A 10 -18.50 1.93 -3.31
CA ASP A 10 -19.64 1.33 -2.62
C ASP A 10 -19.20 0.56 -1.36
N PHE A 11 -20.15 0.11 -0.55
CA PHE A 11 -19.85 -0.60 0.69
C PHE A 11 -19.04 -1.88 0.49
N GLN A 12 -19.31 -2.64 -0.58
CA GLN A 12 -18.59 -3.87 -0.88
C GLN A 12 -17.15 -3.54 -1.29
N GLN A 13 -16.97 -2.53 -2.12
CA GLN A 13 -15.65 -2.05 -2.55
C GLN A 13 -14.83 -1.54 -1.36
N MET A 14 -15.45 -0.76 -0.47
CA MET A 14 -14.81 -0.29 0.75
C MET A 14 -14.42 -1.42 1.70
N ASN A 15 -15.25 -2.47 1.81
CA ASN A 15 -14.92 -3.63 2.63
C ASN A 15 -13.70 -4.38 2.07
N VAL A 16 -13.66 -4.61 0.75
CA VAL A 16 -12.51 -5.26 0.10
C VAL A 16 -11.21 -4.49 0.35
N ILE A 17 -11.24 -3.16 0.19
CA ILE A 17 -10.07 -2.31 0.41
C ILE A 17 -9.66 -2.30 1.90
N ARG A 18 -10.64 -2.22 2.82
CA ARG A 18 -10.39 -2.22 4.27
C ARG A 18 -9.80 -3.55 4.74
N ASP A 19 -10.32 -4.66 4.26
CA ASP A 19 -9.88 -5.99 4.67
C ASP A 19 -8.49 -6.26 4.09
N ALA A 20 -8.23 -5.91 2.83
CA ALA A 20 -6.88 -5.93 2.25
C ALA A 20 -5.88 -5.11 3.08
N HIS A 21 -6.27 -3.88 3.46
CA HIS A 21 -5.43 -2.97 4.21
C HIS A 21 -5.06 -3.51 5.60
N ARG A 22 -6.06 -4.05 6.32
CA ARG A 22 -5.86 -4.64 7.64
C ARG A 22 -4.97 -5.86 7.59
N ASP A 23 -5.21 -6.76 6.64
CA ASP A 23 -4.45 -8.00 6.50
C ASP A 23 -2.99 -7.70 6.17
N TRP A 24 -2.75 -6.84 5.19
CA TRP A 24 -1.38 -6.44 4.82
C TRP A 24 -0.65 -5.74 5.98
N CYS A 25 -1.31 -4.82 6.69
CA CYS A 25 -0.71 -4.15 7.84
C CYS A 25 -0.37 -5.15 8.96
N ALA A 26 -1.25 -6.11 9.24
CA ALA A 26 -1.01 -7.15 10.23
C ALA A 26 0.18 -8.04 9.86
N GLU A 27 0.26 -8.48 8.60
CA GLU A 27 1.38 -9.29 8.09
C GLU A 27 2.73 -8.56 8.17
N GLN A 28 2.74 -7.25 7.90
CA GLN A 28 3.95 -6.44 7.98
C GLN A 28 4.26 -5.93 9.41
N SER A 29 3.44 -6.25 10.40
CA SER A 29 3.51 -5.69 11.77
C SER A 29 3.50 -4.15 11.79
N ILE A 30 2.65 -3.55 10.95
CA ILE A 30 2.47 -2.11 10.80
C ILE A 30 1.15 -1.69 11.45
N ASP A 31 1.17 -0.61 12.21
CA ASP A 31 -0.06 0.03 12.69
C ASP A 31 -0.80 0.68 11.51
N VAL A 32 -2.09 0.37 11.35
CA VAL A 32 -2.97 0.90 10.30
C VAL A 32 -3.03 2.44 10.28
N ASP A 33 -2.88 3.08 11.45
CA ASP A 33 -2.93 4.53 11.60
C ASP A 33 -1.55 5.20 11.50
N SER A 34 -0.48 4.41 11.41
CA SER A 34 0.87 4.93 11.18
C SER A 34 0.98 5.60 9.80
N PRO A 35 2.00 6.46 9.58
CA PRO A 35 2.25 7.03 8.25
C PRO A 35 2.34 5.96 7.16
N VAL A 36 3.01 4.84 7.43
CA VAL A 36 3.14 3.74 6.46
C VAL A 36 1.81 3.03 6.23
N GLY A 37 1.02 2.82 7.28
CA GLY A 37 -0.32 2.27 7.16
C GLY A 37 -1.24 3.14 6.30
N ARG A 38 -1.16 4.47 6.45
CA ARG A 38 -1.93 5.43 5.63
C ARG A 38 -1.48 5.49 4.17
N ASP A 39 -0.17 5.40 3.92
CA ASP A 39 0.37 5.31 2.57
C ASP A 39 -0.11 4.02 1.88
N ALA A 40 -0.12 2.89 2.60
CA ALA A 40 -0.62 1.63 2.10
C ALA A 40 -2.12 1.69 1.75
N ALA A 41 -2.95 2.31 2.61
CA ALA A 41 -4.36 2.53 2.31
C ALA A 41 -4.54 3.35 1.02
N THR A 42 -3.77 4.44 0.85
CA THR A 42 -3.79 5.27 -0.37
C THR A 42 -3.46 4.44 -1.61
N LEU A 43 -2.41 3.62 -1.55
CA LEU A 43 -2.02 2.74 -2.65
C LEU A 43 -3.10 1.72 -3.00
N MET A 44 -3.79 1.14 -2.00
CA MET A 44 -4.88 0.20 -2.26
C MET A 44 -6.09 0.90 -2.91
N PHE A 45 -6.41 2.14 -2.53
CA PHE A 45 -7.43 2.93 -3.21
C PHE A 45 -7.06 3.23 -4.67
N GLU A 46 -5.79 3.57 -4.93
CA GLU A 46 -5.29 3.82 -6.29
C GLU A 46 -5.26 2.54 -7.14
N ALA A 47 -4.80 1.43 -6.57
CA ALA A 47 -4.82 0.11 -7.19
C ALA A 47 -6.24 -0.32 -7.57
N TYR A 48 -7.20 -0.09 -6.68
CA TYR A 48 -8.61 -0.37 -6.95
C TYR A 48 -9.15 0.46 -8.12
N LYS A 49 -8.85 1.76 -8.14
CA LYS A 49 -9.20 2.64 -9.27
C LYS A 49 -8.53 2.21 -10.58
N ALA A 50 -7.36 1.60 -10.51
CA ALA A 50 -6.64 1.05 -11.65
C ALA A 50 -7.17 -0.33 -12.11
N GLY A 51 -8.20 -0.89 -11.46
CA GLY A 51 -8.86 -2.13 -11.86
C GLY A 51 -8.50 -3.38 -11.05
N LYS A 52 -7.68 -3.26 -10.00
CA LYS A 52 -7.40 -4.36 -9.06
C LYS A 52 -8.54 -4.46 -8.04
N THR A 53 -9.46 -5.37 -8.25
CA THR A 53 -10.75 -5.37 -7.53
C THR A 53 -10.86 -6.45 -6.46
N THR A 54 -9.87 -7.33 -6.36
CA THR A 54 -9.83 -8.39 -5.36
C THR A 54 -8.84 -8.07 -4.25
N GLN A 55 -9.09 -8.63 -3.06
CA GLN A 55 -8.23 -8.46 -1.90
C GLN A 55 -6.78 -8.87 -2.18
N ALA A 56 -6.58 -10.01 -2.86
CA ALA A 56 -5.26 -10.53 -3.20
C ALA A 56 -4.48 -9.58 -4.14
N GLU A 57 -5.13 -9.03 -5.16
CA GLU A 57 -4.50 -8.08 -6.09
C GLU A 57 -4.07 -6.77 -5.40
N LEU A 58 -4.85 -6.33 -4.40
CA LEU A 58 -4.53 -5.14 -3.61
C LEU A 58 -3.34 -5.39 -2.68
N ILE A 59 -3.29 -6.55 -2.03
CA ILE A 59 -2.16 -6.97 -1.20
C ILE A 59 -0.87 -7.05 -2.04
N GLU A 60 -0.92 -7.72 -3.19
CA GLU A 60 0.21 -7.85 -4.12
C GLU A 60 0.72 -6.47 -4.60
N ALA A 61 -0.20 -5.52 -4.85
CA ALA A 61 0.17 -4.15 -5.21
C ALA A 61 0.96 -3.44 -4.10
N CYS A 62 0.57 -3.64 -2.84
CA CYS A 62 1.26 -3.06 -1.69
C CYS A 62 2.60 -3.76 -1.38
N GLU A 63 2.70 -5.06 -1.58
CA GLU A 63 3.96 -5.80 -1.46
C GLU A 63 5.00 -5.31 -2.46
N ALA A 64 4.61 -5.19 -3.74
CA ALA A 64 5.49 -4.66 -4.79
C ALA A 64 6.01 -3.25 -4.45
N TYR A 65 5.17 -2.40 -3.85
CA TYR A 65 5.59 -1.08 -3.39
C TYR A 65 6.56 -1.14 -2.19
N ALA A 66 6.27 -2.00 -1.21
CA ALA A 66 7.12 -2.17 -0.04
C ALA A 66 8.50 -2.74 -0.41
N GLU A 67 8.57 -3.65 -1.37
CA GLU A 67 9.83 -4.17 -1.93
C GLU A 67 10.63 -3.08 -2.64
N GLN A 68 10.00 -2.26 -3.48
CA GLN A 68 10.65 -1.12 -4.13
C GLN A 68 11.21 -0.13 -3.09
N ARG A 69 10.45 0.16 -2.03
CA ARG A 69 10.91 1.02 -0.93
C ARG A 69 12.10 0.39 -0.19
N ARG A 70 12.06 -0.91 0.13
CA ARG A 70 13.17 -1.63 0.78
C ARG A 70 14.43 -1.63 -0.09
N ALA A 71 14.28 -1.79 -1.41
CA ALA A 71 15.39 -1.73 -2.36
C ALA A 71 16.02 -0.33 -2.40
N ASN A 72 15.20 0.73 -2.40
CA ASN A 72 15.68 2.11 -2.44
C ASN A 72 16.35 2.56 -1.13
N VAL A 73 15.95 2.01 0.02
CA VAL A 73 16.58 2.31 1.33
C VAL A 73 17.99 1.68 1.45
N ARG A 74 18.29 0.60 0.71
CA ARG A 74 19.61 -0.07 0.76
C ARG A 74 20.72 0.65 -0.01
N LEU A 75 20.41 1.67 -0.82
CA LEU A 75 21.36 2.28 -1.76
C LEU A 75 21.99 3.61 -1.29
N GLY A 76 21.83 4.01 -0.03
CA GLY A 76 22.13 5.40 0.37
C GLY A 76 22.83 5.65 1.72
N SER A 77 23.61 4.72 2.27
CA SER A 77 24.46 5.07 3.42
C SER A 77 25.88 4.56 3.23
N PRO A 78 26.84 5.43 2.84
CA PRO A 78 28.22 5.16 3.21
C PRO A 78 28.26 5.06 4.74
N SER A 79 28.79 3.96 5.25
CA SER A 79 29.17 3.85 6.66
C SER A 79 29.96 5.10 7.03
N ILE A 80 29.51 5.84 8.04
CA ILE A 80 30.33 6.93 8.57
C ILE A 80 31.57 6.27 9.16
N ASP A 81 32.68 6.33 8.43
CA ASP A 81 33.99 5.90 8.87
C ASP A 81 34.35 6.76 10.09
N SER A 82 34.14 6.21 11.28
CA SER A 82 34.54 6.83 12.53
C SER A 82 36.06 6.66 12.64
N ARG A 83 36.83 7.50 11.95
CA ARG A 83 38.28 7.55 12.11
C ARG A 83 38.60 8.05 13.52
N SER A 84 39.10 7.11 14.31
CA SER A 84 39.89 7.27 15.54
C SER A 84 41.19 8.06 15.31
#